data_AF-G7HUC6-F1
#
_entry.id   AF-G7HUC6-F1
#
_cell.length_a   1.000
_cell.length_b   1.000
_cell.length_c   1.000
_cell.angle_alpha   90.00
_cell.angle_beta   90.00
_cell.angle_gamma   90.00
#
_symmetry.space_group_name_H-M   'P 1'
#
loop_
_entity.id
_entity.type
_entity.pdbx_description
1 polymer ?
#
loop_
_entity_poly.entity_id
_entity_poly.type
_entity_poly.pdbx_seq_one_letter_code
_entity_poly.pdbx_strand_id
1 'polypeptide(L)'
;MPTETVLDGYTLTEQHTIDHEYLLIGSPFSTQTPLFLILLLIGVLGLIAVSLTMALGKTSKPLHVSIAVVSLLLIASKYLWLPVVMAVKYSDFQLFWYSWKIYPSYWIEYTIAIGILMILGLFVMAVALRKR
;
A
#
# COMPACT_ATOMS: atom_id res chain seq x y z
N MET A 1 -13.34 -12.56 -12.00
CA MET A 1 -12.28 -12.40 -13.04
C MET A 1 -12.94 -11.85 -14.29
N PRO A 2 -12.28 -10.98 -15.05
CA PRO A 2 -12.84 -10.47 -16.30
C PRO A 2 -13.08 -11.63 -17.28
N THR A 3 -14.24 -11.68 -17.90
CA THR A 3 -14.59 -12.68 -18.94
C THR A 3 -14.25 -12.21 -20.34
N GLU A 4 -13.83 -10.95 -20.47
CA GLU A 4 -13.41 -10.28 -21.69
C GLU A 4 -12.07 -9.59 -21.43
N THR A 5 -11.27 -9.42 -22.49
CA THR A 5 -10.02 -8.66 -22.41
C THR A 5 -10.34 -7.20 -22.19
N VAL A 6 -9.71 -6.59 -21.18
CA VAL A 6 -9.84 -5.16 -20.86
C VAL A 6 -8.53 -4.39 -21.02
N LEU A 7 -7.44 -5.10 -21.33
CA LEU A 7 -6.14 -4.55 -21.66
C LEU A 7 -5.99 -4.50 -23.18
N ASP A 8 -5.72 -3.32 -23.73
CA ASP A 8 -5.59 -3.16 -25.17
C ASP A 8 -4.33 -3.88 -25.67
N GLY A 9 -4.47 -4.68 -26.73
CA GLY A 9 -3.35 -5.41 -27.32
C GLY A 9 -2.98 -6.72 -26.61
N TYR A 10 -3.70 -7.10 -25.55
CA TYR A 10 -3.54 -8.39 -24.89
C TYR A 10 -4.62 -9.38 -25.34
N THR A 11 -4.28 -10.65 -25.34
CA THR A 11 -5.26 -11.73 -25.39
C THR A 11 -5.83 -12.00 -23.99
N LEU A 12 -7.02 -12.61 -23.93
CA LEU A 12 -7.62 -13.01 -22.66
C LEU A 12 -6.71 -13.97 -21.88
N THR A 13 -5.99 -14.85 -22.58
CA THR A 13 -5.03 -15.79 -21.99
C THR A 13 -3.83 -15.07 -21.34
N GLU A 14 -3.28 -14.05 -22.00
CA GLU A 14 -2.19 -13.24 -21.44
C GLU A 14 -2.65 -12.46 -20.22
N GLN A 15 -3.85 -11.88 -20.28
CA GLN A 15 -4.46 -11.20 -19.12
C GLN A 15 -4.64 -12.18 -17.94
N HIS A 16 -5.12 -13.41 -18.19
CA HIS A 16 -5.22 -14.41 -17.13
C HIS A 16 -3.87 -14.87 -16.58
N THR A 17 -2.82 -14.86 -17.40
CA THR A 17 -1.47 -15.14 -16.93
C THR A 17 -1.00 -14.05 -15.98
N ILE A 18 -1.25 -12.78 -16.32
CA ILE A 18 -0.98 -11.61 -15.45
C ILE A 18 -1.77 -11.72 -14.14
N ASP A 19 -3.07 -12.04 -14.22
CA ASP A 19 -3.91 -12.28 -13.04
C ASP A 19 -3.37 -13.43 -12.17
N HIS A 20 -2.80 -14.47 -12.78
CA HIS A 20 -2.20 -15.59 -12.06
C HIS A 20 -0.94 -15.16 -11.30
N GLU A 21 -0.16 -14.21 -11.82
CA GLU A 21 1.00 -13.68 -11.09
C GLU A 21 0.61 -13.01 -9.77
N TYR A 22 -0.55 -12.35 -9.73
CA TYR A 22 -1.09 -11.78 -8.49
C TYR A 22 -1.31 -12.83 -7.41
N LEU A 23 -1.76 -14.02 -7.81
CA LEU A 23 -1.98 -15.14 -6.90
C LEU A 23 -0.66 -15.75 -6.43
N LEU A 24 0.32 -15.88 -7.33
CA LEU A 24 1.64 -16.42 -7.01
C LEU A 24 2.38 -15.54 -5.99
N ILE A 25 2.37 -14.22 -6.22
CA ILE A 25 2.96 -13.22 -5.32
C ILE A 25 2.29 -13.21 -3.93
N GLY A 26 0.98 -13.47 -3.93
CA GLY A 26 0.17 -13.53 -2.72
C GLY A 26 -0.35 -12.17 -2.27
N SER A 27 -0.89 -12.15 -1.06
CA SER A 27 -1.60 -10.99 -0.51
C SER A 27 -0.69 -9.79 -0.19
N PRO A 28 -1.28 -8.61 0.07
CA PRO A 28 -0.55 -7.47 0.61
C PRO A 28 0.18 -7.70 1.93
N PHE A 29 -0.02 -8.82 2.65
CA PHE A 29 0.80 -9.20 3.81
C PHE A 29 1.68 -10.43 3.55
N SER A 30 1.80 -10.85 2.29
CA SER A 30 2.67 -11.94 1.87
C SER A 30 4.13 -11.68 2.28
N THR A 31 4.78 -12.74 2.78
CA THR A 31 6.20 -12.77 3.11
C THR A 31 7.09 -12.92 1.88
N GLN A 32 6.52 -13.19 0.71
CA GLN A 32 7.24 -13.25 -0.56
C GLN A 32 7.81 -11.88 -0.98
N THR A 33 7.29 -10.79 -0.41
CA THR A 33 7.82 -9.43 -0.56
C THR A 33 8.31 -8.88 0.78
N PRO A 34 9.42 -9.43 1.31
CA PRO A 34 9.87 -9.16 2.68
C PRO A 34 10.25 -7.69 2.89
N LEU A 35 10.86 -7.05 1.89
CA LEU A 35 11.23 -5.63 1.96
C LEU A 35 9.99 -4.75 2.24
N PHE A 36 8.95 -4.85 1.41
CA PHE A 36 7.75 -4.03 1.60
C PHE A 36 6.99 -4.39 2.88
N LEU A 37 7.09 -5.64 3.36
CA LEU A 37 6.53 -6.03 4.64
C LEU A 37 7.26 -5.33 5.80
N ILE A 38 8.60 -5.29 5.76
CA ILE A 38 9.42 -4.56 6.73
C ILE A 38 9.08 -3.06 6.71
N LEU A 39 8.97 -2.46 5.51
CA LEU A 39 8.56 -1.06 5.38
C LEU A 39 7.19 -0.79 6.01
N LEU A 40 6.21 -1.65 5.77
CA LEU A 40 4.89 -1.56 6.40
C LEU A 40 5.00 -1.60 7.94
N LEU A 41 5.77 -2.53 8.49
CA LEU A 41 5.96 -2.65 9.94
C LEU A 41 6.63 -1.41 10.52
N ILE A 42 7.67 -0.88 9.86
CA ILE A 42 8.33 0.37 10.26
C ILE A 42 7.34 1.53 10.24
N GLY A 43 6.49 1.63 9.21
CA GLY A 43 5.46 2.66 9.12
C GLY A 43 4.44 2.56 10.27
N VAL A 44 3.96 1.35 10.58
CA VAL A 44 3.05 1.13 11.72
C VAL A 44 3.72 1.52 13.04
N LEU A 45 4.96 1.10 13.27
CA LEU A 45 5.73 1.48 14.46
C LEU A 45 5.95 2.99 14.57
N GLY A 46 6.17 3.68 13.44
CA GLY A 46 6.27 5.13 13.38
C GLY A 46 5.00 5.84 13.83
N LEU A 47 3.83 5.38 13.38
CA LEU A 47 2.53 5.91 13.83
C LEU A 47 2.30 5.67 15.33
N ILE A 48 2.66 4.49 15.84
CA ILE A 48 2.60 4.18 17.27
C ILE A 48 3.51 5.12 18.06
N ALA A 49 4.75 5.32 17.61
CA ALA A 49 5.71 6.20 18.26
C ALA A 49 5.19 7.64 18.34
N VAL A 50 4.66 8.19 17.24
CA VAL A 50 4.05 9.54 17.21
C VAL A 50 2.87 9.63 18.18
N SER A 51 1.99 8.62 18.18
CA SER A 51 0.82 8.60 19.06
C SER A 51 1.24 8.60 20.54
N LEU A 52 2.25 7.79 20.90
CA LEU A 52 2.79 7.70 22.25
C LEU A 52 3.49 9.00 22.68
N THR A 53 4.36 9.57 21.85
CA THR A 53 5.07 10.83 22.20
C THR A 53 4.08 11.98 22.36
N MET A 54 3.04 12.02 21.53
CA MET A 54 1.95 12.99 21.66
C MET A 54 1.14 12.78 22.95
N ALA A 55 0.85 11.53 23.33
CA ALA A 55 0.15 11.22 24.58
C ALA A 55 0.97 11.60 25.82
N LEU A 56 2.29 11.43 25.76
CA LEU A 56 3.24 11.83 26.82
C LEU A 56 3.50 13.34 26.88
N GLY A 57 2.82 14.16 26.09
CA GLY A 57 2.98 15.62 26.09
C GLY A 57 4.28 16.13 25.48
N LYS A 58 5.09 15.27 24.82
CA LYS A 58 6.25 15.73 24.05
C LYS A 58 5.74 16.38 22.78
N THR A 59 6.10 17.63 22.52
CA THR A 59 5.55 18.41 21.41
C THR A 59 6.65 18.95 20.50
N SER A 60 6.94 18.21 19.43
CA SER A 60 7.58 18.78 18.25
C SER A 60 6.67 18.54 17.04
N LYS A 61 5.82 19.52 16.76
CA LYS A 61 4.89 19.51 15.62
C LYS A 61 5.56 19.12 14.29
N PRO A 62 6.66 19.76 13.84
CA PRO A 62 7.27 19.39 12.56
C PRO A 62 7.78 17.96 12.56
N LEU A 63 8.37 17.48 13.67
CA LEU A 63 8.86 16.11 13.77
C LEU A 63 7.73 15.10 13.69
N HIS A 64 6.64 15.29 14.44
CA HIS A 64 5.50 14.37 14.43
C HIS A 64 4.81 14.30 13.08
N VAL A 65 4.66 15.43 12.38
CA VAL A 65 4.10 15.46 11.03
C VAL A 65 5.01 14.73 10.06
N SER A 66 6.32 14.99 10.08
CA SER A 66 7.29 14.30 9.21
C SER A 66 7.27 12.78 9.42
N ILE A 67 7.29 12.32 10.68
CA ILE A 67 7.23 10.88 10.97
C ILE A 67 5.89 10.29 10.50
N ALA A 68 4.77 10.98 10.70
CA ALA A 68 3.47 10.50 10.24
C ALA A 68 3.39 10.40 8.70
N VAL A 69 3.91 11.39 7.97
CA VAL A 69 3.98 11.37 6.50
C VAL A 69 4.86 10.22 6.01
N VAL A 70 6.07 10.08 6.56
CA VAL A 70 6.98 8.97 6.20
C VAL A 70 6.31 7.63 6.49
N SER A 71 5.66 7.50 7.66
CA SER A 71 4.95 6.27 8.03
C SER A 71 3.84 5.90 7.05
N LEU A 72 3.05 6.89 6.61
CA LEU A 72 2.01 6.70 5.60
C LEU A 72 2.60 6.25 4.26
N LEU A 73 3.70 6.84 3.81
CA LEU A 73 4.37 6.43 2.57
C LEU A 73 4.89 4.99 2.66
N LEU A 74 5.46 4.61 3.81
CA LEU A 74 5.95 3.26 4.06
C LEU A 74 4.81 2.24 4.05
N ILE A 75 3.67 2.53 4.68
CA ILE A 75 2.48 1.67 4.65
C ILE A 75 1.93 1.58 3.21
N ALA A 76 1.81 2.71 2.51
CA ALA A 76 1.32 2.76 1.14
C ALA A 76 2.21 1.98 0.15
N SER A 77 3.53 1.93 0.39
CA SER A 77 4.48 1.22 -0.46
C SER A 77 4.11 -0.26 -0.65
N LYS A 78 3.56 -0.91 0.39
CA LYS A 78 3.15 -2.32 0.34
C LYS A 78 1.96 -2.58 -0.58
N TYR A 79 1.18 -1.55 -0.88
CA TYR A 79 0.07 -1.66 -1.83
C TYR A 79 0.45 -1.18 -3.23
N LEU A 80 1.29 -0.13 -3.33
CA LEU A 80 1.70 0.47 -4.59
C LEU A 80 2.76 -0.34 -5.36
N TRP A 81 3.56 -1.16 -4.69
CA TRP A 81 4.70 -1.82 -5.34
C TRP A 81 4.29 -2.74 -6.50
N LEU A 82 3.19 -3.50 -6.36
CA LEU A 82 2.78 -4.47 -7.37
C LEU A 82 2.40 -3.80 -8.69
N PRO A 83 1.47 -2.82 -8.72
CA PRO A 83 1.18 -2.05 -9.93
C PRO A 83 2.42 -1.52 -10.64
N VAL A 84 3.40 -1.01 -9.87
CA VAL A 84 4.68 -0.52 -10.41
C VAL A 84 5.48 -1.66 -11.03
N VAL A 85 5.66 -2.77 -10.32
CA VAL A 85 6.42 -3.92 -10.81
C VAL A 85 5.81 -4.50 -12.07
N MET A 86 4.49 -4.61 -12.15
CA MET A 86 3.81 -5.13 -13.34
C MET A 86 4.02 -4.20 -14.54
N ALA A 87 3.84 -2.89 -14.35
CA ALA A 87 4.05 -1.93 -15.42
C ALA A 87 5.50 -1.94 -15.95
N VAL A 88 6.48 -2.09 -15.04
CA VAL A 88 7.90 -2.18 -15.41
C VAL A 88 8.21 -3.50 -16.09
N LYS A 89 7.76 -4.63 -15.54
CA LYS A 89 8.05 -5.98 -16.04
C LYS A 89 7.59 -6.18 -17.48
N TYR A 90 6.41 -5.65 -17.80
CA TYR A 90 5.81 -5.77 -19.14
C TYR A 90 6.05 -4.54 -20.01
N SER A 91 6.76 -3.52 -19.49
CA SER A 91 7.02 -2.24 -20.18
C SER A 91 5.74 -1.56 -20.69
N ASP A 92 4.66 -1.67 -19.91
CA ASP A 92 3.33 -1.18 -20.29
C ASP A 92 2.61 -0.55 -19.09
N PHE A 93 2.34 0.74 -19.19
CA PHE A 93 1.71 1.50 -18.12
C PHE A 93 0.21 1.17 -17.93
N GLN A 94 -0.47 0.56 -18.90
CA GLN A 94 -1.84 0.09 -18.71
C GLN A 94 -1.94 -0.90 -17.55
N LEU A 95 -0.91 -1.73 -17.38
CA LEU A 95 -0.82 -2.71 -16.31
C LEU A 95 -0.68 -2.10 -14.93
N PHE A 96 -0.22 -0.85 -14.81
CA PHE A 96 -0.27 -0.14 -13.53
C PHE A 96 -1.73 0.00 -13.09
N TRP A 97 -2.59 0.58 -13.93
CA TRP A 97 -3.99 0.85 -13.60
C TRP A 97 -4.81 -0.43 -13.49
N TYR A 98 -4.55 -1.39 -14.37
CA TYR A 98 -5.20 -2.69 -14.31
C TYR A 98 -4.86 -3.41 -12.99
N SER A 99 -3.58 -3.52 -12.64
CA SER A 99 -3.15 -4.14 -11.38
C SER A 99 -3.70 -3.40 -10.17
N TRP A 100 -3.67 -2.06 -10.17
CA TRP A 100 -4.22 -1.24 -9.09
C TRP A 100 -5.72 -1.49 -8.86
N LYS A 101 -6.48 -1.73 -9.93
CA LYS A 101 -7.92 -1.99 -9.87
C LYS A 101 -8.25 -3.44 -9.52
N ILE A 102 -7.51 -4.39 -10.08
CA ILE A 102 -7.86 -5.81 -10.09
C ILE A 102 -7.23 -6.57 -8.92
N TYR A 103 -5.94 -6.36 -8.64
CA TYR A 103 -5.24 -7.01 -7.52
C TYR A 103 -5.98 -6.94 -6.16
N PRO A 104 -6.58 -5.80 -5.77
CA PRO A 104 -7.22 -5.68 -4.47
C PRO A 104 -8.44 -6.60 -4.32
N SER A 105 -9.10 -6.93 -5.43
CA SER A 105 -10.27 -7.83 -5.43
C SER A 105 -9.91 -9.27 -5.07
N TYR A 106 -8.66 -9.69 -5.33
CA TYR A 106 -8.15 -11.00 -4.91
C TYR A 106 -7.87 -11.07 -3.41
N TRP A 107 -7.61 -9.92 -2.78
CA TRP A 107 -7.12 -9.83 -1.40
C TRP A 107 -7.86 -8.74 -0.62
N ILE A 108 -9.19 -8.78 -0.68
CA ILE A 108 -10.04 -7.69 -0.20
C ILE A 108 -9.84 -7.40 1.29
N GLU A 109 -9.73 -8.44 2.12
CA GLU A 109 -9.53 -8.34 3.57
C GLU A 109 -8.23 -7.58 3.91
N TYR A 110 -7.14 -7.94 3.23
CA TYR A 110 -5.83 -7.32 3.42
C TYR A 110 -5.78 -5.89 2.87
N THR A 111 -6.46 -5.63 1.75
CA THR A 111 -6.63 -4.29 1.19
C THR A 111 -7.37 -3.39 2.18
N ILE A 112 -8.46 -3.88 2.76
CA ILE A 112 -9.22 -3.15 3.78
C ILE A 112 -8.33 -2.86 5.00
N ALA A 113 -7.54 -3.83 5.46
CA ALA A 113 -6.62 -3.63 6.58
C ALA A 113 -5.60 -2.51 6.31
N ILE A 114 -4.98 -2.48 5.12
CA ILE A 114 -4.08 -1.39 4.72
C ILE A 114 -4.84 -0.06 4.65
N GLY A 115 -6.06 -0.05 4.10
CA GLY A 115 -6.91 1.13 4.05
C GLY A 115 -7.20 1.70 5.44
N ILE A 116 -7.51 0.85 6.42
CA ILE A 116 -7.70 1.24 7.82
C ILE A 116 -6.42 1.85 8.40
N LEU A 117 -5.25 1.22 8.18
CA LEU A 117 -3.96 1.77 8.63
C LEU A 117 -3.67 3.15 8.04
N MET A 118 -3.99 3.36 6.75
CA MET A 118 -3.85 4.65 6.10
C MET A 118 -4.77 5.71 6.72
N ILE A 119 -6.04 5.36 6.98
CA ILE A 119 -7.00 6.26 7.65
C ILE A 119 -6.51 6.62 9.06
N LEU A 120 -6.02 5.65 9.83
CA LEU A 120 -5.46 5.89 11.16
C LEU A 120 -4.22 6.80 11.10
N GLY A 121 -3.33 6.59 10.13
CA GLY A 121 -2.16 7.44 9.95
C GLY A 121 -2.53 8.89 9.59
N LEU A 122 -3.53 9.08 8.72
CA LEU A 122 -4.06 10.41 8.41
C LEU A 122 -4.69 11.08 9.63
N PHE A 123 -5.40 10.31 10.47
CA PHE A 123 -5.93 10.80 11.73
C PHE A 123 -4.82 11.25 12.68
N VAL A 124 -3.78 10.42 12.89
CA VAL A 124 -2.61 10.76 13.71
C VAL A 124 -1.95 12.05 13.20
N MET A 125 -1.74 12.16 11.88
CA MET A 125 -1.19 13.37 11.26
C MET A 125 -2.06 14.60 11.51
N ALA A 126 -3.39 14.48 11.37
CA ALA A 126 -4.32 15.57 11.61
C ALA A 126 -4.30 16.03 13.08
N VAL A 127 -4.20 15.11 14.05
CA VAL A 127 -4.05 15.47 15.47
C VAL A 127 -2.70 16.15 15.71
N ALA A 128 -1.62 15.66 15.11
CA ALA A 128 -0.30 16.26 15.20
C ALA A 128 -0.27 17.70 14.66
N LEU A 129 -1.00 17.97 13.57
CA LEU A 129 -1.13 19.31 12.98
C LEU A 129 -1.90 20.28 13.88
N ARG A 130 -2.86 19.79 14.68
CA ARG A 130 -3.72 20.59 15.57
C ARG A 130 -3.07 20.95 16.90
N LYS A 131 -2.18 20.12 17.45
CA LYS A 131 -1.47 20.46 18.69
C LYS A 131 -0.61 21.72 18.47
N ARG A 132 -0.85 22.74 19.29
CA ARG A 132 -0.07 24.00 19.35
C ARG A 132 1.21 23.77 20.13
#